data_AF-A0A2Z6QL36-F1
#
_entry.id   AF-A0A2Z6QL36-F1
#
_cell.length_a   1.000
_cell.length_b   1.000
_cell.length_c   1.000
_cell.angle_alpha   90.00
_cell.angle_beta   90.00
_cell.angle_gamma   90.00
#
_symmetry.space_group_name_H-M   'P 1'
#
loop_
_entity.id
_entity.type
_entity.pdbx_description
1 polymer ?
#
loop_
_entity_poly.entity_id
_entity_poly.type
_entity_poly.pdbx_seq_one_letter_code
_entity_poly.pdbx_strand_id
1 'polypeptide(L)'
;MVVIGNKRNKKARNRLPQKKRRQWNVREKLMIVHYFENNNRNVRGTAKKFNIQPKQLRDWSNKKGILLTTASHVAKLHSGKPAKYPKLEDDLFVWISEKRANGNAITQKIITNKAISLSKSPEFLANNLGIAGFKFSSKWLDGFLGRYDLSERRRKW
;
A
#
# COMPACT_ATOMS: atom_id res chain seq x y z
N MET A 1 -0.39 61.95 3.39
CA MET A 1 -0.19 60.59 3.96
C MET A 1 -1.53 59.89 4.04
N VAL A 2 -1.79 58.86 3.23
CA VAL A 2 -2.98 58.01 3.37
C VAL A 2 -2.49 56.57 3.40
N VAL A 3 -2.57 55.93 4.57
CA VAL A 3 -2.15 54.55 4.79
C VAL A 3 -3.24 53.62 4.24
N ILE A 4 -2.94 52.92 3.15
CA ILE A 4 -3.81 51.88 2.60
C ILE A 4 -3.75 50.67 3.55
N GLY A 5 -4.87 50.45 4.25
CA GLY A 5 -5.07 49.31 5.13
C GLY A 5 -4.96 47.98 4.38
N ASN A 6 -3.98 47.17 4.78
CA ASN A 6 -3.72 45.85 4.23
C ASN A 6 -4.89 44.89 4.55
N LYS A 7 -5.67 44.48 3.54
CA LYS A 7 -6.77 43.51 3.69
C LYS A 7 -6.22 42.14 4.09
N ARG A 8 -6.19 41.88 5.40
CA ARG A 8 -5.78 40.58 5.98
C ARG A 8 -6.66 39.45 5.44
N ASN A 9 -5.99 38.43 4.91
CA ASN A 9 -6.53 37.22 4.29
C ASN A 9 -7.39 36.41 5.29
N LYS A 10 -8.72 36.46 5.14
CA LYS A 10 -9.69 35.68 5.95
C LYS A 10 -9.71 34.19 5.57
N LYS A 11 -8.61 33.44 5.69
CA LYS A 11 -8.64 31.96 5.53
C LYS A 11 -7.68 31.18 6.45
N ALA A 12 -7.49 31.61 7.69
CA ALA A 12 -7.01 30.70 8.74
C ALA A 12 -8.23 30.05 9.41
N ARG A 13 -8.81 29.00 8.78
CA ARG A 13 -9.83 28.17 9.44
C ARG A 13 -9.12 27.36 10.54
N ASN A 14 -9.41 27.66 11.80
CA ASN A 14 -9.08 26.81 12.95
C ASN A 14 -9.68 25.41 12.72
N ARG A 15 -8.91 24.49 12.13
CA ARG A 15 -9.33 23.09 11.97
C ARG A 15 -9.09 22.39 13.30
N LEU A 16 -10.16 22.04 14.01
CA LEU A 16 -10.07 21.13 15.15
C LEU A 16 -9.32 19.86 14.73
N PRO A 17 -8.42 19.34 15.57
CA PRO A 17 -7.68 18.13 15.26
C PRO A 17 -8.65 17.00 14.94
N GLN A 18 -8.51 16.43 13.74
CA GLN A 18 -9.36 15.33 13.30
C GLN A 18 -9.10 14.12 14.21
N LYS A 19 -10.17 13.48 14.71
CA LYS A 19 -10.08 12.26 15.52
C LYS A 19 -9.21 11.23 14.77
N LYS A 20 -8.11 10.79 15.38
CA LYS A 20 -7.25 9.74 14.81
C LYS A 20 -8.11 8.50 14.56
N ARG A 21 -8.23 8.09 13.30
CA ARG A 21 -9.03 6.92 12.91
C ARG A 21 -8.30 5.65 13.37
N ARG A 22 -8.95 4.86 14.23
CA ARG A 22 -8.46 3.53 14.64
C ARG A 22 -8.28 2.64 13.41
N GLN A 23 -7.14 1.95 13.33
CA GLN A 23 -6.94 0.89 12.33
C GLN A 23 -7.59 -0.40 12.86
N TRP A 24 -8.28 -1.12 11.98
CA TRP A 24 -8.97 -2.36 12.30
C TRP A 24 -8.27 -3.51 11.57
N ASN A 25 -7.88 -4.56 12.28
CA ASN A 25 -7.32 -5.77 11.65
C ASN A 25 -8.43 -6.67 11.07
N VAL A 26 -8.04 -7.65 10.25
CA VAL A 26 -8.98 -8.58 9.59
C VAL A 26 -9.83 -9.33 10.62
N ARG A 27 -9.22 -9.82 11.70
CA ARG A 27 -9.93 -10.55 12.78
C ARG A 27 -11.04 -9.72 13.39
N GLU A 28 -10.76 -8.47 13.75
CA GLU A 28 -11.74 -7.57 14.34
C GLU A 28 -12.87 -7.24 13.36
N LYS A 29 -12.54 -6.99 12.09
CA LYS A 29 -13.54 -6.74 11.05
C LYS A 29 -14.48 -7.93 10.89
N LEU A 30 -13.94 -9.16 10.85
CA LEU A 30 -14.72 -10.39 10.75
C LEU A 30 -15.61 -10.59 11.98
N MET A 31 -15.10 -10.34 13.19
CA MET A 31 -15.89 -10.41 14.42
C MET A 31 -17.09 -9.45 14.39
N ILE A 32 -16.88 -8.21 13.92
CA ILE A 32 -17.97 -7.23 13.79
C ILE A 32 -18.99 -7.66 12.73
N VAL A 33 -18.52 -8.15 11.57
CA VAL A 33 -19.39 -8.63 10.50
C VAL A 33 -20.23 -9.83 10.96
N HIS A 34 -19.63 -10.77 11.70
CA HIS A 34 -20.35 -11.90 12.30
C HIS A 34 -21.41 -11.43 13.30
N TYR A 35 -21.08 -10.48 14.18
CA TYR A 35 -22.08 -9.89 15.08
C TYR A 35 -23.23 -9.23 14.33
N PHE A 36 -22.91 -8.48 13.25
CA PHE A 36 -23.90 -7.83 12.40
C PHE A 36 -24.86 -8.83 11.75
N GLU A 37 -24.34 -9.93 11.22
CA GLU A 37 -25.14 -10.99 10.58
C GLU A 37 -26.08 -11.67 11.58
N ASN A 38 -25.63 -11.88 12.82
CA ASN A 38 -26.42 -12.57 13.86
C ASN A 38 -27.38 -11.64 14.61
N ASN A 39 -27.26 -10.32 14.46
CA ASN A 39 -28.08 -9.33 15.16
C ASN A 39 -29.03 -8.59 14.20
N ASN A 40 -29.84 -9.36 13.48
CA ASN A 40 -30.87 -8.87 12.54
C ASN A 40 -30.35 -7.90 11.46
N ARG A 41 -29.05 -7.93 11.17
CA ARG A 41 -28.41 -7.01 10.20
C ARG A 41 -28.69 -5.53 10.51
N ASN A 42 -28.78 -5.16 11.79
CA ASN A 42 -28.98 -3.78 12.20
C ASN A 42 -27.67 -2.98 12.07
N VAL A 43 -27.53 -2.24 10.96
CA VAL A 43 -26.35 -1.43 10.66
C VAL A 43 -26.13 -0.33 11.71
N ARG A 44 -27.19 0.41 12.07
CA ARG A 44 -27.07 1.56 12.99
C ARG A 44 -26.72 1.11 14.40
N GLY A 45 -27.40 0.07 14.90
CA GLY A 45 -27.14 -0.51 16.21
C GLY A 45 -25.73 -1.07 16.32
N THR A 46 -25.29 -1.82 15.31
CA THR A 46 -23.92 -2.37 15.28
C THR A 46 -22.87 -1.27 15.21
N ALA A 47 -23.07 -0.25 14.36
CA ALA A 47 -22.16 0.88 14.25
C ALA A 47 -22.01 1.65 15.57
N LYS A 48 -23.12 1.88 16.29
CA LYS A 48 -23.13 2.51 17.61
C LYS A 48 -22.38 1.64 18.63
N LYS A 49 -22.64 0.32 18.66
CA LYS A 49 -22.01 -0.62 19.60
C LYS A 49 -20.48 -0.68 19.48
N PHE A 50 -19.97 -0.73 18.24
CA PHE A 50 -18.52 -0.84 18.01
C PHE A 50 -17.83 0.51 17.76
N ASN A 51 -18.55 1.63 17.89
CA ASN A 51 -18.03 2.98 17.63
C ASN A 51 -17.36 3.10 16.23
N ILE A 52 -18.03 2.53 15.22
CA ILE A 52 -17.60 2.58 13.82
C ILE A 52 -18.61 3.37 12.99
N GLN A 53 -18.20 3.82 11.80
CA GLN A 53 -19.14 4.43 10.87
C GLN A 53 -19.99 3.35 10.17
N PRO A 54 -21.30 3.59 9.95
CA PRO A 54 -22.15 2.67 9.18
C PRO A 54 -21.57 2.28 7.81
N LYS A 55 -20.85 3.20 7.17
CA LYS A 55 -20.13 2.94 5.91
C LYS A 55 -19.06 1.87 6.07
N GLN A 56 -18.26 1.91 7.14
CA GLN A 56 -17.21 0.91 7.38
C GLN A 56 -17.80 -0.49 7.50
N LEU A 57 -18.92 -0.61 8.21
CA LEU A 57 -19.62 -1.89 8.36
C LEU A 57 -20.10 -2.45 7.02
N ARG A 58 -20.73 -1.62 6.19
CA ARG A 58 -21.15 -2.01 4.82
C ARG A 58 -19.96 -2.42 3.97
N ASP A 59 -18.89 -1.64 3.97
CA ASP A 59 -17.68 -1.93 3.21
C ASP A 59 -17.05 -3.28 3.63
N TRP A 60 -16.99 -3.58 4.93
CA TRP A 60 -16.46 -4.84 5.44
C TRP A 60 -17.38 -6.02 5.14
N SER A 61 -18.70 -5.83 5.26
CA SER A 61 -19.68 -6.86 4.91
C SER A 61 -19.58 -7.24 3.42
N ASN A 62 -19.47 -6.24 2.53
CA ASN A 62 -19.32 -6.47 1.09
C ASN A 62 -17.99 -7.15 0.74
N LYS A 63 -16.93 -6.90 1.52
CA LYS A 63 -15.59 -7.49 1.34
C LYS A 63 -15.35 -8.73 2.21
N LYS A 64 -16.40 -9.33 2.79
CA LYS A 64 -16.28 -10.49 3.71
C LYS A 64 -15.50 -11.65 3.09
N GLY A 65 -15.74 -11.98 1.82
CA GLY A 65 -15.00 -13.04 1.11
C GLY A 65 -13.49 -12.80 1.13
N ILE A 66 -13.05 -11.59 0.77
CA ILE A 66 -11.63 -11.21 0.77
C ILE A 66 -11.07 -11.23 2.21
N LEU A 67 -11.85 -10.76 3.19
CA LEU A 67 -11.46 -10.78 4.60
C LEU A 67 -11.21 -12.21 5.11
N LEU A 68 -11.99 -13.20 4.68
CA LEU A 68 -11.82 -14.60 5.07
C LEU A 68 -10.53 -15.22 4.52
N THR A 69 -10.10 -14.81 3.32
CA THR A 69 -8.84 -15.29 2.70
C THR A 69 -7.60 -14.54 3.21
N THR A 70 -7.77 -13.41 3.89
CA THR A 70 -6.65 -12.58 4.35
C THR A 70 -6.18 -13.00 5.75
N ALA A 71 -4.87 -12.93 6.02
CA ALA A 71 -4.32 -13.19 7.35
C ALA A 71 -4.91 -12.27 8.44
N SER A 72 -5.20 -12.84 9.61
CA SER A 72 -5.95 -12.24 10.72
C SER A 72 -5.39 -10.92 11.26
N HIS A 73 -4.06 -10.77 11.25
CA HIS A 73 -3.34 -9.62 11.79
C HIS A 73 -3.26 -8.42 10.83
N VAL A 74 -3.64 -8.59 9.56
CA VAL A 74 -3.50 -7.55 8.53
C VAL A 74 -4.51 -6.41 8.76
N ALA A 75 -4.03 -5.18 8.90
CA ALA A 75 -4.88 -4.00 9.08
C ALA A 75 -5.38 -3.40 7.75
N LYS A 76 -4.53 -3.45 6.71
CA LYS A 76 -4.81 -2.87 5.39
C LYS A 76 -5.00 -3.97 4.37
N LEU A 77 -6.23 -4.07 3.84
CA LEU A 77 -6.57 -4.98 2.74
C LEU A 77 -5.89 -4.62 1.41
N HIS A 78 -5.56 -3.34 1.22
CA HIS A 78 -4.86 -2.88 0.04
C HIS A 78 -3.37 -2.71 0.36
N SER A 79 -2.57 -3.58 -0.26
CA SER A 79 -1.10 -3.54 -0.28
C SER A 79 -0.60 -2.36 -1.11
N GLY A 80 -0.93 -1.13 -0.71
CA GLY A 80 -0.48 0.09 -1.37
C GLY A 80 -0.79 0.14 -2.88
N LYS A 81 0.00 0.91 -3.62
CA LYS A 81 -0.07 0.99 -5.07
C LYS A 81 0.61 -0.26 -5.66
N PRO A 82 -0.02 -0.99 -6.59
CA PRO A 82 0.62 -2.14 -7.25
C PRO A 82 1.87 -1.70 -8.01
N ALA A 83 2.76 -2.66 -8.27
CA ALA A 83 3.92 -2.46 -9.12
C ALA A 83 3.48 -1.91 -10.49
N LYS A 84 4.22 -0.91 -11.01
CA LYS A 84 3.91 -0.34 -12.33
C LYS A 84 4.15 -1.35 -13.45
N TYR A 85 5.16 -2.20 -13.27
CA TYR A 85 5.55 -3.27 -14.19
C TYR A 85 5.72 -4.58 -13.40
N PRO A 86 4.63 -5.27 -13.03
CA PRO A 86 4.69 -6.45 -12.16
C PRO A 86 5.58 -7.56 -12.73
N LYS A 87 5.40 -7.90 -14.02
CA LYS A 87 6.19 -8.93 -14.70
C LYS A 87 7.70 -8.65 -14.67
N LEU A 88 8.09 -7.38 -14.82
CA LEU A 88 9.50 -6.97 -14.71
C LEU A 88 10.04 -7.22 -13.30
N GLU A 89 9.24 -6.89 -12.29
CA GLU A 89 9.61 -7.08 -10.89
C GLU A 89 9.69 -8.57 -10.54
N ASP A 90 8.81 -9.41 -11.09
CA ASP A 90 8.85 -10.87 -10.92
C ASP A 90 10.13 -11.47 -11.53
N ASP A 91 10.44 -11.14 -12.78
CA ASP A 91 11.66 -11.62 -13.46
C ASP A 91 12.93 -11.19 -12.70
N LEU A 92 12.92 -9.94 -12.19
CA LEU A 92 14.02 -9.39 -11.40
C LEU A 92 14.14 -10.10 -10.05
N PHE A 93 13.03 -10.44 -9.40
CA PHE A 93 13.01 -11.18 -8.14
C PHE A 93 13.55 -12.60 -8.29
N VAL A 94 13.16 -13.31 -9.34
CA VAL A 94 13.69 -14.65 -9.65
C VAL A 94 15.21 -14.59 -9.80
N TRP A 95 15.70 -13.64 -10.61
CA TRP A 95 17.13 -13.45 -10.82
C TRP A 95 17.90 -13.10 -9.53
N ILE A 96 17.32 -12.27 -8.64
CA ILE A 96 17.90 -11.95 -7.33
C ILE A 96 17.97 -13.21 -6.45
N SER A 97 16.91 -14.00 -6.45
CA SER A 97 16.80 -15.22 -5.64
C SER A 97 17.86 -16.25 -6.05
N GLU A 98 18.02 -16.48 -7.36
CA GLU A 98 19.08 -17.33 -7.91
C GLU A 98 20.48 -16.85 -7.53
N LYS A 99 20.74 -15.54 -7.64
CA LYS A 99 22.06 -14.98 -7.30
C LYS A 99 22.38 -15.10 -5.81
N ARG A 100 21.40 -14.89 -4.93
CA ARG A 100 21.54 -15.08 -3.47
C ARG A 100 21.71 -16.55 -3.10
N ALA A 101 20.99 -17.47 -3.75
CA ALA A 101 21.16 -18.91 -3.55
C ALA A 101 22.58 -19.38 -3.91
N ASN A 102 23.18 -18.77 -4.93
CA ASN A 102 24.57 -19.00 -5.33
C ASN A 102 25.60 -18.24 -4.47
N GLY A 103 25.21 -17.63 -3.34
CA GLY A 103 26.11 -16.93 -2.42
C GLY A 103 26.64 -15.57 -2.92
N ASN A 104 26.08 -15.02 -4.00
CA ASN A 104 26.55 -13.74 -4.53
C ASN A 104 25.96 -12.55 -3.76
N ALA A 105 26.81 -11.60 -3.38
CA ALA A 105 26.36 -10.32 -2.84
C ALA A 105 25.72 -9.46 -3.93
N ILE A 106 24.48 -9.00 -3.70
CA ILE A 106 23.73 -8.20 -4.66
C ILE A 106 23.52 -6.81 -4.10
N THR A 107 24.17 -5.82 -4.70
CA THR A 107 23.99 -4.41 -4.32
C THR A 107 22.80 -3.79 -5.05
N GLN A 108 22.27 -2.71 -4.49
CA GLN A 108 21.20 -1.93 -5.09
C GLN A 108 21.51 -1.46 -6.52
N LYS A 109 22.76 -1.06 -6.79
CA LYS A 109 23.22 -0.64 -8.12
C LYS A 109 23.11 -1.77 -9.15
N ILE A 110 23.47 -2.99 -8.75
CA ILE A 110 23.38 -4.18 -9.58
C ILE A 110 21.90 -4.47 -9.94
N ILE A 111 21.00 -4.38 -8.96
CA ILE A 111 19.56 -4.57 -9.16
C ILE A 111 19.01 -3.56 -10.18
N THR A 112 19.34 -2.28 -10.01
CA THR A 112 18.89 -1.23 -10.93
C THR A 112 19.41 -1.44 -12.35
N ASN A 113 20.68 -1.81 -12.51
CA ASN A 113 21.26 -2.11 -13.83
C ASN A 113 20.57 -3.31 -14.49
N LYS A 114 20.28 -4.37 -13.73
CA LYS A 114 19.53 -5.52 -14.24
C LYS A 114 18.12 -5.12 -14.66
N ALA A 115 17.41 -4.32 -13.88
CA ALA A 115 16.08 -3.82 -14.22
C ALA A 115 16.08 -3.01 -15.53
N ILE A 116 17.09 -2.13 -15.71
CA ILE A 116 17.28 -1.39 -16.96
C ILE A 116 17.51 -2.35 -18.14
N SER A 117 18.35 -3.38 -17.97
CA SER A 117 18.61 -4.36 -19.03
C SER A 117 17.34 -5.13 -19.44
N LEU A 118 16.55 -5.57 -18.46
CA LEU A 118 15.29 -6.30 -18.69
C LEU A 118 14.26 -5.41 -19.39
N SER A 119 14.19 -4.12 -19.02
CA SER A 119 13.26 -3.17 -19.64
C SER A 119 13.52 -2.88 -21.11
N LYS A 120 14.75 -3.13 -21.56
CA LYS A 120 15.18 -2.94 -22.96
C LYS A 120 15.02 -4.20 -23.80
N SER A 121 14.63 -5.33 -23.22
CA SER A 121 14.45 -6.55 -24.00
C SER A 121 13.28 -6.39 -24.99
N PRO A 122 13.39 -6.93 -26.21
CA PRO A 122 12.33 -6.82 -27.22
C PRO A 122 10.99 -7.38 -26.71
N GLU A 123 11.04 -8.50 -25.99
CA GLU A 123 9.87 -9.15 -25.39
C GLU A 123 9.16 -8.25 -24.38
N PHE A 124 9.93 -7.48 -23.59
CA PHE A 124 9.36 -6.60 -22.59
C PHE A 124 8.76 -5.33 -23.22
N LEU A 125 9.45 -4.76 -24.22
CA LEU A 125 9.01 -3.58 -24.96
C LEU A 125 7.71 -3.84 -25.74
N ALA A 126 7.59 -5.01 -26.37
CA ALA A 126 6.39 -5.39 -27.12
C ALA A 126 5.11 -5.37 -26.27
N ASN A 127 5.24 -5.71 -24.98
CA ASN A 127 4.11 -5.81 -24.06
C ASN A 127 3.89 -4.55 -23.19
N ASN A 128 4.82 -3.57 -23.21
CA ASN A 128 4.81 -2.44 -22.29
C ASN A 128 5.18 -1.12 -22.99
N LEU A 129 4.21 -0.55 -23.71
CA LEU A 129 4.33 0.78 -24.30
C LEU A 129 4.58 1.83 -23.20
N GLY A 130 5.68 2.57 -23.30
CA GLY A 130 6.04 3.64 -22.36
C GLY A 130 7.05 3.27 -21.27
N ILE A 131 7.66 2.08 -21.29
CA ILE A 131 8.77 1.77 -20.38
C ILE A 131 10.09 2.48 -20.76
N ALA A 132 10.27 2.87 -22.02
CA ALA A 132 11.48 3.55 -22.48
C ALA A 132 11.79 4.84 -21.68
N GLY A 133 10.75 5.55 -21.20
CA GLY A 133 10.88 6.72 -20.34
C GLY A 133 10.82 6.42 -18.83
N PHE A 134 10.74 5.15 -18.43
CA PHE A 134 10.61 4.79 -17.03
C PHE A 134 11.93 4.95 -16.28
N LYS A 135 11.91 5.81 -15.26
CA LYS A 135 13.05 6.02 -14.38
C LYS A 135 13.02 5.01 -13.24
N PHE A 136 13.97 4.08 -13.24
CA PHE A 136 14.30 3.19 -12.13
C PHE A 136 14.94 3.95 -10.96
N SER A 137 14.19 4.89 -10.39
CA SER A 137 14.62 5.75 -9.29
C SER A 137 14.82 4.98 -7.98
N SER A 138 15.53 5.58 -7.03
CA SER A 138 15.66 5.03 -5.67
C SER A 138 14.30 4.73 -5.03
N LYS A 139 13.31 5.62 -5.20
CA LYS A 139 11.94 5.39 -4.71
C LYS A 139 11.27 4.17 -5.33
N TRP A 140 11.53 3.89 -6.61
CA TRP A 140 11.02 2.67 -7.23
C TRP A 140 11.71 1.44 -6.62
N LEU A 141 13.03 1.50 -6.47
CA LEU A 141 13.83 0.43 -5.90
C LEU A 141 13.40 0.11 -4.45
N ASP A 142 13.23 1.11 -3.60
CA ASP A 142 12.75 0.95 -2.23
C ASP A 142 11.37 0.28 -2.20
N GLY A 143 10.48 0.69 -3.12
CA GLY A 143 9.17 0.08 -3.27
C GLY A 143 9.24 -1.37 -3.72
N PHE A 144 10.10 -1.69 -4.69
CA PHE A 144 10.34 -3.05 -5.16
C PHE A 144 10.89 -3.93 -4.03
N LEU A 145 11.96 -3.49 -3.36
CA LEU A 145 12.57 -4.22 -2.25
C LEU A 145 11.57 -4.45 -1.11
N GLY A 146 10.72 -3.48 -0.80
CA GLY A 146 9.66 -3.61 0.20
C GLY A 146 8.52 -4.55 -0.20
N ARG A 147 8.19 -4.66 -1.49
CA ARG A 147 7.15 -5.58 -1.98
C ARG A 147 7.57 -7.04 -1.89
N TYR A 148 8.86 -7.33 -2.13
CA TYR A 148 9.40 -8.70 -2.15
C TYR A 148 10.18 -9.06 -0.87
N ASP A 149 10.06 -8.26 0.21
CA ASP A 149 10.81 -8.40 1.48
C ASP A 149 12.34 -8.59 1.29
N LEU A 150 12.88 -7.97 0.25
CA LEU A 150 14.31 -8.00 -0.09
C LEU A 150 15.12 -6.93 0.64
N SER A 151 14.43 -5.99 1.31
CA SER A 151 15.08 -4.91 2.06
C SER A 151 15.89 -5.49 3.22
N GLU A 152 17.19 -5.21 3.24
CA GLU A 152 18.02 -5.44 4.42
C GLU A 152 17.46 -4.59 5.56
N ARG A 153 16.67 -5.20 6.45
CA ARG A 153 16.35 -4.58 7.73
C ARG A 153 17.67 -4.49 8.46
N ARG A 154 18.29 -3.31 8.48
CA ARG A 154 19.44 -3.04 9.34
C ARG A 154 19.09 -3.60 10.72
N ARG A 155 19.87 -4.56 11.22
CA ARG A 155 19.83 -4.94 12.63
C ARG A 155 20.01 -3.64 13.40
N LYS A 156 18.96 -3.24 14.13
CA LYS A 156 19.10 -2.21 15.15
C LYS A 156 19.95 -2.86 16.24
N TRP A 157 21.15 -2.33 16.43
CA TRP A 157 21.94 -2.56 17.63
C TRP A 157 21.28 -1.82 18.78
#